data_AF-A0A6I7QED3-F1
#
_entry.id   AF-A0A6I7QED3-F1
#
_cell.length_a   1.000
_cell.length_b   1.000
_cell.length_c   1.000
_cell.angle_alpha   90.00
_cell.angle_beta   90.00
_cell.angle_gamma   90.00
#
_symmetry.space_group_name_H-M   'P 1'
#
loop_
_entity.id
_entity.type
_entity.pdbx_description
1 polymer ?
#
loop_
_entity_poly.entity_id
_entity_poly.type
_entity_poly.pdbx_seq_one_letter_code
_entity_poly.pdbx_strand_id
1 'polypeptide(L)'
;MIEYRLIPFICLFLLVGCTPENDFELESYNLPEHASLEVAEIFRISSPAEGAFFSAIRKIHILSDGNLVVQNYPDYQLYELTPDGGYVNVVGRQGRGPGEFVETFISHLADGDSLHVYDFNNARHQVLVKNREGEWNHYRERMFRRVISDEMVEQIPQELITAQPGDSYGIFKVFPGSRDTLNANYYYVAQVDENIEHTGEAERIRVANELAIHRGENNSRSVHANRRFFRSFYQYDPGKNDVIMVRNTSNEIIVIDSSDNESVIGYLPYERFPIDREKLQESLVNVNYYYSGMEEIVREKLPDHEPYYWNVILHEGRLWVNLARSDSESPNWIITNLEGEVQESFRGPEEISEVTIHEDRLYGSVRDSDGAVFLVGYELKEM
;
A
#
# COMPACT_ATOMS: atom_id res chain seq x y z
N MET A 1 32.51 -55.88 -63.69
CA MET A 1 33.11 -55.20 -62.52
C MET A 1 32.43 -53.85 -62.41
N ILE A 2 31.52 -53.70 -61.47
CA ILE A 2 30.75 -52.48 -61.23
C ILE A 2 31.24 -51.95 -59.89
N GLU A 3 31.92 -50.81 -59.90
CA GLU A 3 32.40 -50.13 -58.69
C GLU A 3 31.24 -49.42 -58.00
N TYR A 4 30.95 -49.81 -56.75
CA TYR A 4 30.07 -49.07 -55.85
C TYR A 4 30.91 -48.07 -55.05
N ARG A 5 30.68 -46.76 -55.25
CA ARG A 5 31.15 -45.71 -54.35
C ARG A 5 30.14 -45.53 -53.21
N LEU A 6 30.57 -45.81 -51.97
CA LEU A 6 29.85 -45.39 -50.76
C LEU A 6 29.92 -43.87 -50.62
N ILE A 7 28.77 -43.22 -50.45
CA ILE A 7 28.65 -41.84 -49.96
C ILE A 7 28.28 -41.94 -48.48
N PRO A 8 29.03 -41.32 -47.54
CA PRO A 8 28.63 -41.31 -46.14
C PRO A 8 27.49 -40.32 -45.95
N PHE A 9 26.35 -40.82 -45.48
CA PHE A 9 25.22 -40.01 -45.01
C PHE A 9 25.62 -39.37 -43.68
N ILE A 10 25.99 -38.09 -43.70
CA ILE A 10 26.14 -37.28 -42.48
C ILE A 10 24.72 -36.92 -42.04
N CYS A 11 24.20 -37.66 -41.06
CA CYS A 11 22.99 -37.28 -40.34
C CYS A 11 23.30 -36.08 -39.45
N LEU A 12 23.05 -34.88 -39.98
CA LEU A 12 22.98 -33.65 -39.20
C LEU A 12 21.66 -33.68 -38.41
N PHE A 13 21.72 -34.14 -37.16
CA PHE A 13 20.62 -33.96 -36.21
C PHE A 13 20.53 -32.47 -35.87
N LEU A 14 19.65 -31.75 -36.58
CA LEU A 14 19.14 -30.47 -36.12
C LEU A 14 18.25 -30.75 -34.90
N LEU A 15 18.81 -30.60 -33.71
CA LEU A 15 18.02 -30.42 -32.48
C LEU A 15 17.33 -29.06 -32.60
N VAL A 16 16.15 -29.06 -33.22
CA VAL A 16 15.19 -27.97 -33.05
C VAL A 16 14.68 -28.11 -31.63
N GLY A 17 15.33 -27.40 -30.71
CA GLY A 17 14.76 -27.15 -29.39
C GLY A 17 13.55 -26.26 -29.59
N CYS A 18 12.36 -26.84 -29.59
CA CYS A 18 11.15 -26.08 -29.32
C CYS A 18 11.19 -25.68 -27.84
N THR A 19 11.85 -24.57 -27.54
CA THR A 19 11.41 -23.75 -26.41
C THR A 19 10.01 -23.26 -26.75
N PRO A 20 9.00 -23.43 -25.88
CA PRO A 20 7.75 -22.73 -26.06
C PRO A 20 8.07 -21.24 -25.82
N GLU A 21 8.33 -20.50 -26.90
CA GLU A 21 8.04 -19.07 -26.93
C GLU A 21 6.53 -18.97 -26.64
N ASN A 22 6.18 -18.81 -25.38
CA ASN A 22 4.92 -18.17 -25.06
C ASN A 22 5.06 -16.75 -25.60
N ASP A 23 4.61 -16.54 -26.84
CA ASP A 23 4.37 -15.22 -27.42
C ASP A 23 3.28 -14.56 -26.56
N PHE A 24 3.69 -13.97 -25.43
CA PHE A 24 2.84 -13.09 -24.66
C PHE A 24 2.72 -11.80 -25.47
N GLU A 25 1.56 -11.60 -26.09
CA GLU A 25 1.21 -10.28 -26.63
C GLU A 25 1.02 -9.32 -25.47
N LEU A 26 1.80 -8.23 -25.47
CA LEU A 26 1.60 -7.11 -24.56
C LEU A 26 0.20 -6.55 -24.81
N GLU A 27 -0.66 -6.62 -23.81
CA GLU A 27 -2.02 -6.08 -23.88
C GLU A 27 -2.06 -4.77 -23.09
N SER A 28 -2.60 -3.71 -23.68
CA SER A 28 -2.75 -2.43 -23.01
C SER A 28 -4.04 -1.72 -23.39
N TYR A 29 -4.50 -0.85 -22.50
CA TYR A 29 -5.72 -0.07 -22.67
C TYR A 29 -5.50 1.36 -22.19
N ASN A 30 -5.79 2.32 -23.08
CA ASN A 30 -5.89 3.75 -22.78
C ASN A 30 -4.71 4.37 -22.00
N LEU A 31 -3.49 3.84 -22.20
CA LEU A 31 -2.28 4.35 -21.55
C LEU A 31 -1.80 5.63 -22.23
N PRO A 32 -1.33 6.63 -21.46
CA PRO A 32 -0.70 7.81 -22.04
C PRO A 32 0.68 7.47 -22.64
N GLU A 33 0.95 8.00 -23.83
CA GLU A 33 2.26 7.87 -24.50
C GLU A 33 3.29 8.86 -23.96
N HIS A 34 2.83 10.02 -23.45
CA HIS A 34 3.68 11.11 -22.98
C HIS A 34 3.19 11.64 -21.64
N ALA A 35 4.12 12.16 -20.83
CA ALA A 35 3.82 12.83 -19.58
C ALA A 35 3.20 14.20 -19.88
N SER A 36 2.20 14.60 -19.09
CA SER A 36 1.62 15.95 -19.10
C SER A 36 2.18 16.84 -17.99
N LEU A 37 2.81 16.24 -16.96
CA LEU A 37 3.43 16.95 -15.84
C LEU A 37 4.91 16.59 -15.73
N GLU A 38 5.70 17.58 -15.30
CA GLU A 38 7.06 17.40 -14.82
C GLU A 38 7.05 17.12 -13.32
N VAL A 39 7.96 16.26 -12.86
CA VAL A 39 8.12 15.92 -11.44
C VAL A 39 9.50 16.37 -10.98
N ALA A 40 9.52 17.22 -9.96
CA ALA A 40 10.73 17.63 -9.28
C ALA A 40 10.84 16.95 -7.90
N GLU A 41 11.92 16.20 -7.66
CA GLU A 41 12.22 15.73 -6.30
C GLU A 41 12.63 16.93 -5.44
N ILE A 42 11.82 17.28 -4.44
CA ILE A 42 12.07 18.41 -3.54
C ILE A 42 13.00 18.01 -2.39
N PHE A 43 12.92 16.77 -1.92
CA PHE A 43 13.86 16.22 -0.95
C PHE A 43 13.90 14.69 -1.00
N ARG A 44 15.01 14.16 -0.50
CA ARG A 44 15.22 12.74 -0.18
C ARG A 44 16.07 12.64 1.07
N ILE A 45 15.49 12.12 2.15
CA ILE A 45 16.15 12.09 3.45
C ILE A 45 16.08 10.69 4.06
N SER A 46 17.23 10.15 4.49
CA SER A 46 17.31 8.91 5.27
C SER A 46 17.43 9.15 6.78
N SER A 47 17.75 10.39 7.17
CA SER A 47 17.97 10.80 8.55
C SER A 47 17.04 11.97 8.89
N PRO A 48 15.95 11.73 9.65
CA PRO A 48 14.99 12.79 9.97
C PRO A 48 15.51 13.80 10.99
N ALA A 49 16.51 13.43 11.79
CA ALA A 49 17.11 14.25 12.84
C ALA A 49 18.55 13.79 13.11
N GLU A 50 19.34 14.63 13.79
CA GLU A 50 20.72 14.30 14.14
C GLU A 50 20.79 12.97 14.93
N GLY A 51 21.52 11.99 14.39
CA GLY A 51 21.70 10.67 15.00
C GLY A 51 20.53 9.69 14.80
N ALA A 52 19.48 10.05 14.06
CA ALA A 52 18.34 9.19 13.74
C ALA A 52 18.35 8.74 12.27
N PHE A 53 17.79 7.55 11.98
CA PHE A 53 17.67 7.02 10.63
C PHE A 53 16.32 6.32 10.43
N PHE A 54 15.76 6.41 9.24
CA PHE A 54 14.58 5.64 8.88
C PHE A 54 14.92 4.16 8.72
N SER A 55 14.21 3.32 9.47
CA SER A 55 14.33 1.85 9.40
C SER A 55 13.16 1.25 8.60
N ALA A 56 11.96 1.77 8.84
CA ALA A 56 10.77 1.49 8.05
C ALA A 56 9.73 2.59 8.31
N ILE A 57 9.45 3.42 7.30
CA ILE A 57 8.34 4.36 7.37
C ILE A 57 7.04 3.56 7.31
N ARG A 58 6.17 3.77 8.30
CA ARG A 58 4.87 3.07 8.43
C ARG A 58 3.69 3.95 8.07
N LYS A 59 3.82 5.25 8.27
CA LYS A 59 2.76 6.22 8.00
C LYS A 59 3.36 7.61 7.84
N ILE A 60 2.78 8.39 6.94
CA ILE A 60 3.06 9.81 6.76
C ILE A 60 1.72 10.52 6.92
N HIS A 61 1.59 11.31 7.98
CA HIS A 61 0.43 12.17 8.21
C HIS A 61 0.74 13.57 7.73
N ILE A 62 -0.25 14.24 7.15
CA ILE A 62 -0.14 15.63 6.71
C ILE A 62 -1.01 16.47 7.63
N LEU A 63 -0.38 17.38 8.36
CA LEU A 63 -1.05 18.30 9.27
C LEU A 63 -1.75 19.42 8.50
N SER A 64 -2.68 20.12 9.16
CA SER A 64 -3.41 21.25 8.57
C SER A 64 -2.52 22.44 8.15
N ASP A 65 -1.30 22.53 8.70
CA ASP A 65 -0.27 23.51 8.31
C ASP A 65 0.67 23.00 7.19
N GLY A 66 0.43 21.79 6.67
CA GLY A 66 1.21 21.13 5.63
C GLY A 66 2.43 20.35 6.16
N ASN A 67 2.78 20.47 7.44
CA ASN A 67 3.87 19.69 8.00
C ASN A 67 3.57 18.19 7.95
N LEU A 68 4.63 17.40 7.87
CA LEU A 68 4.57 15.95 7.81
C LEU A 68 4.89 15.36 9.19
N VAL A 69 4.02 14.49 9.72
CA VAL A 69 4.34 13.65 10.88
C VAL A 69 4.61 12.23 10.40
N VAL A 70 5.86 11.79 10.52
CA VAL A 70 6.37 10.55 9.96
C VAL A 70 6.60 9.52 11.05
N GLN A 71 5.91 8.38 10.93
CA GLN A 71 6.08 7.25 11.83
C GLN A 71 7.18 6.32 11.33
N ASN A 72 8.29 6.25 12.08
CA ASN A 72 9.39 5.32 11.82
C ASN A 72 9.25 4.08 12.71
N TYR A 73 9.47 2.89 12.16
CA TYR A 73 9.41 1.62 12.87
C TYR A 73 10.77 0.91 12.82
N PRO A 74 11.26 0.33 13.92
CA PRO A 74 10.64 0.22 15.25
C PRO A 74 11.05 1.36 16.21
N ASP A 75 10.90 2.63 15.82
CA ASP A 75 11.22 3.74 16.72
C ASP A 75 10.13 3.93 17.79
N TYR A 76 10.55 4.60 18.86
CA TYR A 76 9.73 5.00 20.00
C TYR A 76 9.22 6.44 19.90
N GLN A 77 9.27 7.02 18.70
CA GLN A 77 8.94 8.41 18.44
C GLN A 77 8.57 8.59 16.96
N LEU A 78 7.85 9.67 16.68
CA LEU A 78 7.56 10.11 15.32
C LEU A 78 8.29 11.44 15.08
N TYR A 79 8.51 11.80 13.82
CA TYR A 79 9.23 13.03 13.46
C TYR A 79 8.28 13.98 12.73
N GLU A 80 8.20 15.22 13.20
CA GLU A 80 7.56 16.31 12.48
C GLU A 80 8.58 17.00 11.58
N LEU A 81 8.25 17.13 10.30
CA LEU A 81 9.06 17.73 9.27
C LEU A 81 8.24 18.80 8.54
N THR A 82 8.91 19.79 7.96
CA THR A 82 8.27 20.76 7.06
C THR A 82 7.81 20.08 5.77
N PRO A 83 6.92 20.70 4.98
CA PRO A 83 6.55 20.20 3.65
C PRO A 83 7.74 19.97 2.70
N ASP A 84 8.87 20.63 2.97
CA ASP A 84 10.13 20.56 2.20
C ASP A 84 11.19 19.63 2.85
N GLY A 85 10.81 18.86 3.88
CA GLY A 85 11.66 17.85 4.50
C GLY A 85 12.62 18.35 5.59
N GLY A 86 12.48 19.60 6.03
CA GLY A 86 13.27 20.13 7.15
C GLY A 86 12.76 19.63 8.50
N TYR A 87 13.66 19.28 9.42
CA TYR A 87 13.26 18.87 10.77
C TYR A 87 12.56 20.01 11.55
N VAL A 88 11.42 19.71 12.16
CA VAL A 88 10.67 20.63 13.02
C VAL A 88 10.74 20.17 14.47
N ASN A 89 10.23 18.98 14.76
CA ASN A 89 10.11 18.49 16.12
C ASN A 89 10.03 16.95 16.19
N VAL A 90 10.02 16.40 17.40
CA VAL A 90 9.78 14.99 17.68
C VAL A 90 8.47 14.83 18.44
N VAL A 91 7.74 13.76 18.14
CA VAL A 91 6.51 13.39 18.83
C VAL A 91 6.79 12.22 19.76
N GLY A 92 6.75 12.52 21.05
CA GLY A 92 7.02 11.57 22.13
C GLY A 92 8.49 11.16 22.25
N ARG A 93 8.73 10.12 23.05
CA ARG A 93 10.06 9.55 23.33
C ARG A 93 9.95 8.14 23.88
N GLN A 94 11.07 7.43 23.97
CA GLN A 94 11.09 6.11 24.61
C GLN A 94 10.69 6.18 26.09
N GLY A 95 9.74 5.34 26.50
CA GLY A 95 9.34 5.21 27.91
C GLY A 95 7.92 4.68 28.11
N ARG A 96 7.42 4.81 29.34
CA ARG A 96 6.11 4.28 29.75
C ARG A 96 5.21 5.33 30.41
N GLY A 97 5.68 6.56 30.53
CA GLY A 97 4.88 7.70 31.01
C GLY A 97 3.96 8.29 29.95
N PRO A 98 3.21 9.35 30.31
CA PRO A 98 2.39 10.12 29.36
C PRO A 98 3.26 10.74 28.24
N GLY A 99 2.85 10.55 26.99
CA GLY A 99 3.60 11.00 25.81
C GLY A 99 4.83 10.15 25.48
N GLU A 100 5.07 9.04 26.21
CA GLU A 100 6.19 8.14 25.96
C GLU A 100 5.70 6.81 25.36
N PHE A 101 6.52 6.22 24.50
CA PHE A 101 6.20 5.00 23.74
C PHE A 101 7.23 3.88 23.96
N VAL A 102 6.78 2.62 23.88
CA VAL A 102 7.64 1.42 23.81
C VAL A 102 7.62 0.80 22.41
N GLU A 103 6.57 1.03 21.62
CA GLU A 103 6.56 0.69 20.19
C GLU A 103 5.42 1.48 19.55
N THR A 104 5.71 2.25 18.50
CA THR A 104 4.65 2.94 17.75
C THR A 104 4.28 2.08 16.53
N PHE A 105 3.16 1.36 16.60
CA PHE A 105 2.76 0.46 15.51
C PHE A 105 1.68 1.08 14.60
N ILE A 106 0.60 1.62 15.17
CA ILE A 106 -0.47 2.31 14.43
C ILE A 106 -0.57 3.73 14.93
N SER A 107 -0.73 4.67 13.99
CA SER A 107 -1.09 6.04 14.30
C SER A 107 -2.09 6.59 13.29
N HIS A 108 -2.94 7.51 13.74
CA HIS A 108 -3.90 8.23 12.90
C HIS A 108 -3.89 9.72 13.25
N LEU A 109 -4.01 10.56 12.24
CA LEU A 109 -4.31 11.97 12.43
C LEU A 109 -5.83 12.16 12.35
N ALA A 110 -6.40 12.69 13.43
CA ALA A 110 -7.81 13.04 13.51
C ALA A 110 -7.98 14.57 13.50
N ASP A 111 -9.21 15.04 13.69
CA ASP A 111 -9.55 16.45 13.63
C ASP A 111 -8.66 17.36 14.49
N GLY A 112 -8.39 18.55 13.95
CA GLY A 112 -7.60 19.57 14.63
C GLY A 112 -6.15 19.17 14.89
N ASP A 113 -5.57 18.34 14.00
CA ASP A 113 -4.22 17.79 14.11
C ASP A 113 -3.98 17.01 15.41
N SER A 114 -5.01 16.32 15.89
CA SER A 114 -4.88 15.40 17.02
C SER A 114 -4.27 14.08 16.55
N LEU A 115 -3.10 13.74 17.09
CA LEU A 115 -2.40 12.52 16.72
C LEU A 115 -2.75 11.40 17.71
N HIS A 116 -3.38 10.36 17.20
CA HIS A 116 -3.71 9.15 17.93
C HIS A 116 -2.64 8.09 17.70
N VAL A 117 -2.01 7.62 18.78
CA VAL A 117 -0.92 6.63 18.72
C VAL A 117 -1.28 5.41 19.57
N TYR A 118 -1.26 4.23 18.94
CA TYR A 118 -1.48 2.95 19.61
C TYR A 118 -0.14 2.27 19.89
N ASP A 119 0.21 2.27 21.17
CA ASP A 119 1.38 1.59 21.70
C ASP A 119 0.99 0.19 22.20
N PHE A 120 1.14 -0.80 21.32
CA PHE A 120 0.70 -2.17 21.56
C PHE A 120 1.41 -2.83 22.74
N ASN A 121 2.69 -2.56 22.96
CA ASN A 121 3.47 -3.18 24.03
C ASN A 121 3.17 -2.56 25.40
N ASN A 122 2.69 -1.32 25.43
CA ASN A 122 2.13 -0.74 26.64
C ASN A 122 0.62 -0.96 26.81
N ALA A 123 -0.07 -1.52 25.80
CA ALA A 123 -1.53 -1.63 25.77
C ALA A 123 -2.21 -0.26 25.99
N ARG A 124 -1.66 0.79 25.36
CA ARG A 124 -2.11 2.18 25.51
C ARG A 124 -2.44 2.81 24.17
N HIS A 125 -3.54 3.55 24.16
CA HIS A 125 -3.88 4.50 23.12
C HIS A 125 -3.70 5.90 23.71
N GLN A 126 -2.81 6.68 23.10
CA GLN A 126 -2.50 8.05 23.52
C GLN A 126 -2.91 9.04 22.42
N VAL A 127 -3.47 10.17 22.83
CA VAL A 127 -3.78 11.30 21.95
C VAL A 127 -2.82 12.42 22.29
N LEU A 128 -2.15 12.96 21.27
CA LEU A 128 -1.22 14.07 21.37
C LEU A 128 -1.71 15.25 20.53
N VAL A 129 -1.48 16.46 21.02
CA VAL A 129 -1.86 17.71 20.34
C VAL A 129 -0.73 18.72 20.47
N LYS A 130 -0.59 19.63 19.49
CA LYS A 130 0.35 20.75 19.60
C LYS A 130 -0.17 21.80 20.60
N ASN A 131 0.70 22.31 21.46
CA ASN A 131 0.42 23.53 22.24
C ASN A 131 0.58 24.78 21.35
N ARG A 132 0.40 25.97 21.96
CA ARG A 132 0.52 27.26 21.24
C ARG A 132 1.94 27.55 20.77
N GLU A 133 2.92 26.90 21.40
CA GLU A 133 4.34 26.98 21.08
C GLU A 133 4.75 25.98 19.98
N GLY A 134 3.84 25.12 19.51
CA GLY A 134 4.10 24.12 18.47
C GLY A 134 4.73 22.82 18.98
N GLU A 135 4.75 22.60 20.30
CA GLU A 135 5.26 21.37 20.91
C GLU A 135 4.15 20.33 21.10
N TRP A 136 4.46 19.07 20.81
CA TRP A 136 3.55 17.94 21.03
C TRP A 136 3.41 17.61 22.51
N ASN A 137 2.18 17.70 23.01
CA ASN A 137 1.84 17.32 24.37
C ASN A 137 0.86 16.17 24.40
N HIS A 138 1.03 15.29 25.38
CA HIS A 138 0.00 14.32 25.76
C HIS A 138 -1.27 15.07 26.17
N TYR A 139 -2.38 14.71 25.53
CA TYR A 139 -3.70 15.26 25.82
C TYR A 139 -4.51 14.30 26.70
N ARG A 140 -4.60 13.04 26.28
CA ARG A 140 -5.28 11.98 27.02
C ARG A 140 -4.71 10.62 26.66
N GLU A 141 -4.93 9.65 27.54
CA GLU A 141 -4.65 8.25 27.27
C GLU A 141 -5.77 7.36 27.80
N ARG A 142 -5.85 6.16 27.22
CA ARG A 142 -6.62 5.05 27.78
C ARG A 142 -5.86 3.75 27.59
N MET A 143 -6.18 2.78 28.45
CA MET A 143 -5.80 1.41 28.18
C MET A 143 -6.62 0.89 27.01
N PHE A 144 -5.97 0.30 26.02
CA PHE A 144 -6.66 -0.49 25.01
C PHE A 144 -6.27 -1.94 25.20
N ARG A 145 -7.25 -2.83 25.24
CA ARG A 145 -6.95 -4.25 25.29
C ARG A 145 -6.55 -4.67 23.89
N ARG A 146 -5.38 -5.29 23.74
CA ARG A 146 -5.08 -6.03 22.52
C ARG A 146 -6.04 -7.21 22.45
N VAL A 147 -7.17 -7.01 21.82
CA VAL A 147 -8.13 -8.06 21.54
C VAL A 147 -7.63 -8.77 20.30
N ILE A 148 -6.93 -9.89 20.50
CA ILE A 148 -6.81 -10.94 19.49
C ILE A 148 -8.11 -11.75 19.66
N SER A 149 -9.25 -11.20 19.25
CA SER A 149 -10.53 -11.89 19.37
C SER A 149 -10.61 -13.04 18.39
N ASP A 150 -11.41 -14.06 18.75
CA ASP A 150 -11.99 -15.01 17.79
C ASP A 150 -12.96 -14.29 16.81
N GLU A 151 -13.38 -13.06 17.14
CA GLU A 151 -14.12 -12.15 16.29
C GLU A 151 -13.15 -11.54 15.27
N MET A 152 -13.36 -11.83 14.00
CA MET A 152 -12.45 -11.65 12.86
C MET A 152 -12.15 -10.17 12.50
N VAL A 153 -12.37 -9.22 13.42
CA VAL A 153 -12.51 -7.79 13.14
C VAL A 153 -11.46 -6.98 13.90
N GLU A 154 -10.63 -6.20 13.20
CA GLU A 154 -9.72 -5.26 13.84
C GLU A 154 -10.49 -4.16 14.59
N GLN A 155 -10.06 -3.83 15.81
CA GLN A 155 -10.68 -2.75 16.60
C GLN A 155 -10.20 -1.36 16.18
N ILE A 156 -9.05 -1.31 15.50
CA ILE A 156 -8.40 -0.08 15.05
C ILE A 156 -8.40 -0.14 13.51
N PRO A 157 -8.80 0.92 12.82
CA PRO A 157 -8.81 0.90 11.37
C PRO A 157 -7.39 0.92 10.80
N GLN A 158 -7.25 0.48 9.56
CA GLN A 158 -6.03 0.65 8.77
C GLN A 158 -5.90 2.10 8.27
N GLU A 159 -7.02 2.70 7.91
CA GLU A 159 -7.12 4.09 7.46
C GLU A 159 -8.21 4.83 8.24
N LEU A 160 -7.92 6.06 8.65
CA LEU A 160 -8.89 6.97 9.23
C LEU A 160 -9.20 8.07 8.21
N ILE A 161 -10.48 8.31 7.98
CA ILE A 161 -10.97 9.31 7.04
C ILE A 161 -11.92 10.22 7.79
N THR A 162 -11.63 11.52 7.82
CA THR A 162 -12.53 12.50 8.42
C THR A 162 -13.27 13.28 7.35
N ALA A 163 -14.60 13.15 7.36
CA ALA A 163 -15.50 13.85 6.44
C ALA A 163 -15.62 15.33 6.81
N GLN A 164 -15.89 15.56 8.10
CA GLN A 164 -16.06 16.85 8.75
C GLN A 164 -15.66 16.71 10.22
N PRO A 165 -15.37 17.81 10.93
CA PRO A 165 -15.05 17.74 12.35
C PRO A 165 -16.10 16.97 13.16
N GLY A 166 -15.70 15.85 13.77
CA GLY A 166 -16.57 14.96 14.56
C GLY A 166 -17.33 13.90 13.74
N ASP A 167 -17.09 13.79 12.43
CA ASP A 167 -17.62 12.73 11.58
C ASP A 167 -16.49 12.00 10.85
N SER A 168 -16.00 10.94 11.49
CA SER A 168 -14.88 10.14 11.01
C SER A 168 -15.29 8.68 10.77
N TYR A 169 -14.66 8.10 9.76
CA TYR A 169 -14.86 6.72 9.33
C TYR A 169 -13.53 6.00 9.29
N GLY A 170 -13.54 4.74 9.71
CA GLY A 170 -12.41 3.84 9.62
C GLY A 170 -12.59 2.85 8.47
N ILE A 171 -11.52 2.61 7.71
CA ILE A 171 -11.43 1.42 6.86
C ILE A 171 -10.72 0.34 7.67
N PHE A 172 -11.44 -0.72 7.98
CA PHE A 172 -10.98 -1.82 8.81
C PHE A 172 -10.64 -3.02 7.97
N LYS A 173 -9.67 -3.80 8.43
CA LYS A 173 -9.31 -5.08 7.83
C LYS A 173 -9.77 -6.22 8.74
N VAL A 174 -10.20 -7.30 8.10
CA VAL A 174 -10.58 -8.57 8.73
C VAL A 174 -9.38 -9.51 8.61
N PHE A 175 -8.78 -9.87 9.74
CA PHE A 175 -7.71 -10.87 9.75
C PHE A 175 -8.31 -12.27 9.80
N PRO A 176 -7.89 -13.18 8.90
CA PRO A 176 -8.18 -14.59 9.11
C PRO A 176 -7.43 -15.05 10.36
N GLY A 177 -8.16 -15.38 11.42
CA GLY A 177 -7.59 -15.95 12.63
C GLY A 177 -6.93 -17.31 12.37
N SER A 178 -6.17 -17.81 13.33
CA SER A 178 -5.53 -19.14 13.26
C SER A 178 -6.51 -20.32 13.14
N ARG A 179 -7.81 -20.07 13.34
CA ARG A 179 -8.91 -21.03 13.21
C ARG A 179 -9.74 -20.83 11.94
N ASP A 180 -9.38 -19.89 11.08
CA ASP A 180 -10.32 -19.32 10.11
C ASP A 180 -10.28 -20.00 8.73
N THR A 181 -11.45 -20.05 8.09
CA THR A 181 -11.77 -20.68 6.80
C THR A 181 -11.52 -19.77 5.59
N LEU A 182 -11.22 -18.49 5.83
CA LEU A 182 -11.07 -17.48 4.79
C LEU A 182 -9.74 -17.61 4.03
N ASN A 183 -9.83 -17.65 2.69
CA ASN A 183 -8.69 -17.66 1.77
C ASN A 183 -8.36 -16.25 1.21
N ALA A 184 -8.85 -15.20 1.86
CA ALA A 184 -8.72 -13.81 1.41
C ALA A 184 -8.73 -12.84 2.60
N ASN A 185 -8.19 -11.62 2.45
CA ASN A 185 -8.47 -10.54 3.39
C ASN A 185 -9.75 -9.80 2.96
N TYR A 186 -10.49 -9.32 3.95
CA TYR A 186 -11.66 -8.49 3.75
C TYR A 186 -11.44 -7.12 4.36
N TYR A 187 -12.11 -6.13 3.79
CA TYR A 187 -12.16 -4.77 4.33
C TYR A 187 -13.61 -4.33 4.46
N TYR A 188 -13.86 -3.42 5.39
CA TYR A 188 -15.18 -2.84 5.60
C TYR A 188 -15.02 -1.40 6.10
N VAL A 189 -16.09 -0.60 5.95
CA VAL A 189 -16.11 0.78 6.46
C VAL A 189 -17.04 0.83 7.66
N ALA A 190 -16.64 1.54 8.71
CA ALA A 190 -17.52 1.85 9.82
C ALA A 190 -17.25 3.26 10.36
N GLN A 191 -18.29 3.91 10.87
CA GLN A 191 -18.13 5.15 11.63
C GLN A 191 -17.37 4.87 12.92
N VAL A 192 -16.50 5.79 13.32
CA VAL A 192 -15.70 5.65 14.54
C VAL A 192 -16.04 6.71 15.58
N ASP A 193 -15.83 6.38 16.85
CA ASP A 193 -15.94 7.34 17.95
C ASP A 193 -14.70 8.23 18.07
N GLU A 194 -14.70 9.09 19.10
CA GLU A 194 -13.55 9.90 19.50
C GLU A 194 -12.28 9.06 19.80
N ASN A 195 -12.41 7.75 20.02
CA ASN A 195 -11.31 6.85 20.31
C ASN A 195 -10.84 6.06 19.08
N ILE A 196 -11.39 6.38 17.90
CA ILE A 196 -11.17 5.70 16.63
C ILE A 196 -11.52 4.20 16.71
N GLU A 197 -12.50 3.86 17.54
CA GLU A 197 -13.10 2.52 17.56
C GLU A 197 -14.39 2.55 16.76
N HIS A 198 -14.68 1.48 16.00
CA HIS A 198 -15.94 1.39 15.26
C HIS A 198 -17.12 1.41 16.24
N THR A 199 -18.17 2.16 15.90
CA THR A 199 -19.37 2.34 16.77
C THR A 199 -20.61 1.64 16.27
N GLY A 200 -20.56 1.09 15.05
CA GLY A 200 -21.67 0.42 14.38
C GLY A 200 -21.35 -1.01 13.97
N GLU A 201 -22.28 -1.62 13.24
CA GLU A 201 -22.04 -2.90 12.58
C GLU A 201 -21.03 -2.74 11.43
N ALA A 202 -20.32 -3.81 11.11
CA ALA A 202 -19.42 -3.82 9.96
C ALA A 202 -20.23 -3.73 8.66
N GLU A 203 -20.22 -2.58 8.01
CA GLU A 203 -20.91 -2.34 6.75
C GLU A 203 -19.95 -2.48 5.56
N ARG A 204 -20.48 -2.90 4.41
CA ARG A 204 -19.74 -2.99 3.14
C ARG A 204 -18.51 -3.91 3.23
N ILE A 205 -18.64 -5.09 3.84
CA ILE A 205 -17.56 -6.06 3.89
C ILE A 205 -17.25 -6.54 2.47
N ARG A 206 -16.00 -6.40 2.01
CA ARG A 206 -15.55 -6.80 0.68
C ARG A 206 -14.23 -7.51 0.68
N VAL A 207 -14.11 -8.49 -0.21
CA VAL A 207 -12.86 -9.18 -0.50
C VAL A 207 -11.90 -8.18 -1.13
N ALA A 208 -10.76 -7.94 -0.50
CA ALA A 208 -9.74 -7.08 -1.08
C ALA A 208 -8.63 -7.86 -1.77
N ASN A 209 -8.23 -9.02 -1.24
CA ASN A 209 -7.17 -9.81 -1.87
C ASN A 209 -7.18 -11.26 -1.46
N GLU A 210 -6.79 -12.12 -2.39
CA GLU A 210 -6.55 -13.53 -2.09
C GLU A 210 -5.29 -13.72 -1.25
N LEU A 211 -5.33 -14.75 -0.41
CA LEU A 211 -4.22 -15.17 0.44
C LEU A 211 -3.72 -16.54 -0.01
N ALA A 212 -2.40 -16.71 -0.05
CA ALA A 212 -1.80 -18.03 -0.02
C ALA A 212 -1.72 -18.52 1.42
N ILE A 213 -2.37 -19.65 1.73
CA ILE A 213 -2.45 -20.20 3.09
C ILE A 213 -1.99 -21.67 3.08
N HIS A 214 -1.04 -22.00 3.95
CA HIS A 214 -0.62 -23.35 4.26
C HIS A 214 -1.10 -23.74 5.67
N ARG A 215 -1.92 -24.78 5.77
CA ARG A 215 -2.39 -25.30 7.07
C ARG A 215 -1.63 -26.58 7.42
N GLY A 216 -0.78 -26.51 8.44
CA GLY A 216 -0.15 -27.68 9.06
C GLY A 216 -0.96 -28.18 10.27
N GLU A 217 -0.64 -29.38 10.76
CA GLU A 217 -1.39 -30.06 11.85
C GLU A 217 -1.55 -29.22 13.13
N ASN A 218 -0.55 -28.37 13.46
CA ASN A 218 -0.54 -27.55 14.67
C ASN A 218 -0.34 -26.05 14.40
N ASN A 219 -0.25 -25.62 13.14
CA ASN A 219 -0.02 -24.21 12.80
C ASN A 219 -0.47 -23.88 11.37
N SER A 220 -1.03 -22.69 11.17
CA SER A 220 -1.31 -22.13 9.85
C SER A 220 -0.30 -21.03 9.51
N ARG A 221 0.19 -21.02 8.27
CA ARG A 221 1.04 -19.96 7.71
C ARG A 221 0.33 -19.33 6.52
N SER A 222 0.52 -18.04 6.31
CA SER A 222 -0.15 -17.32 5.23
C SER A 222 0.71 -16.18 4.71
N VAL A 223 0.67 -15.96 3.40
CA VAL A 223 1.30 -14.82 2.74
C VAL A 223 0.40 -13.62 2.89
N HIS A 224 0.79 -12.73 3.82
CA HIS A 224 0.15 -11.44 3.99
C HIS A 224 1.02 -10.35 3.37
N ALA A 225 0.38 -9.31 2.84
CA ALA A 225 1.03 -8.06 2.42
C ALA A 225 2.13 -8.21 1.34
N ASN A 226 1.94 -9.12 0.38
CA ASN A 226 2.74 -9.12 -0.84
C ASN A 226 1.99 -8.33 -1.93
N ARG A 227 2.62 -7.30 -2.49
CA ARG A 227 2.01 -6.38 -3.48
C ARG A 227 1.53 -7.08 -4.76
N ARG A 228 2.07 -8.26 -5.09
CA ARG A 228 1.68 -9.08 -6.25
C ARG A 228 0.52 -10.03 -5.99
N PHE A 229 0.16 -10.24 -4.72
CA PHE A 229 -1.05 -10.96 -4.34
C PHE A 229 -2.23 -9.98 -4.32
N PHE A 230 -2.81 -9.80 -5.50
CA PHE A 230 -4.02 -9.07 -5.88
C PHE A 230 -4.68 -8.19 -4.81
N ARG A 231 -4.15 -6.98 -4.56
CA ARG A 231 -4.86 -5.99 -3.74
C ARG A 231 -5.84 -5.20 -4.60
N SER A 232 -7.14 -5.40 -4.38
CA SER A 232 -8.16 -4.41 -4.74
C SER A 232 -7.96 -3.18 -3.86
N PHE A 233 -7.99 -2.01 -4.45
CA PHE A 233 -7.86 -0.75 -3.73
C PHE A 233 -9.24 -0.35 -3.26
N TYR A 234 -9.38 -0.21 -1.94
CA TYR A 234 -10.65 0.02 -1.27
C TYR A 234 -10.58 1.40 -0.63
N GLN A 235 -11.17 2.38 -1.30
CA GLN A 235 -11.14 3.79 -0.93
C GLN A 235 -12.55 4.24 -0.53
N TYR A 236 -12.67 5.17 0.41
CA TYR A 236 -13.97 5.67 0.85
C TYR A 236 -14.10 7.16 0.56
N ASP A 237 -15.20 7.54 -0.09
CA ASP A 237 -15.60 8.92 -0.37
C ASP A 237 -16.66 9.34 0.66
N PRO A 238 -16.27 10.07 1.73
CA PRO A 238 -17.22 10.52 2.75
C PRO A 238 -18.23 11.54 2.23
N GLY A 239 -17.93 12.26 1.15
CA GLY A 239 -18.83 13.29 0.61
C GLY A 239 -20.09 12.69 -0.04
N LYS A 240 -19.96 11.46 -0.56
CA LYS A 240 -21.08 10.70 -1.16
C LYS A 240 -21.55 9.54 -0.27
N ASN A 241 -20.78 9.20 0.77
CA ASN A 241 -20.91 7.95 1.51
C ASN A 241 -20.82 6.71 0.60
N ASP A 242 -19.91 6.79 -0.37
CA ASP A 242 -19.65 5.72 -1.33
C ASP A 242 -18.28 5.11 -1.07
N VAL A 243 -18.12 3.82 -1.37
CA VAL A 243 -16.81 3.19 -1.47
C VAL A 243 -16.43 3.08 -2.93
N ILE A 244 -15.23 3.52 -3.27
CA ILE A 244 -14.61 3.30 -4.56
C ILE A 244 -13.68 2.09 -4.44
N MET A 245 -14.03 1.02 -5.13
CA MET A 245 -13.23 -0.19 -5.22
C MET A 245 -12.62 -0.31 -6.62
N VAL A 246 -11.30 -0.39 -6.70
CA VAL A 246 -10.58 -0.65 -7.96
C VAL A 246 -10.01 -2.05 -7.94
N ARG A 247 -10.41 -2.86 -8.92
CA ARG A 247 -9.90 -4.22 -9.09
C ARG A 247 -8.63 -4.23 -9.93
N ASN A 248 -7.58 -4.80 -9.35
CA ASN A 248 -6.23 -4.78 -9.93
C ASN A 248 -6.03 -5.75 -11.12
N THR A 249 -7.05 -6.53 -11.47
CA THR A 249 -7.00 -7.57 -12.53
C THR A 249 -8.04 -7.43 -13.63
N SER A 250 -9.10 -6.67 -13.36
CA SER A 250 -10.17 -6.41 -14.32
C SER A 250 -10.27 -4.95 -14.70
N ASN A 251 -9.34 -4.11 -14.21
CA ASN A 251 -9.30 -2.66 -14.37
C ASN A 251 -10.62 -1.90 -14.07
N GLU A 252 -11.60 -2.59 -13.47
CA GLU A 252 -12.92 -2.06 -13.13
C GLU A 252 -12.80 -1.06 -11.97
N ILE A 253 -13.47 0.08 -12.14
CA ILE A 253 -13.78 1.02 -11.06
C ILE A 253 -15.22 0.76 -10.64
N ILE A 254 -15.40 0.33 -9.40
CA ILE A 254 -16.68 -0.07 -8.83
C ILE A 254 -17.04 0.92 -7.73
N VAL A 255 -18.25 1.46 -7.80
CA VAL A 255 -18.87 2.18 -6.70
C VAL A 255 -19.72 1.22 -5.90
N ILE A 256 -19.60 1.28 -4.58
CA ILE A 256 -20.48 0.62 -3.62
C ILE A 256 -21.20 1.72 -2.85
N ASP A 257 -22.49 1.87 -3.12
CA ASP A 257 -23.29 2.92 -2.51
C ASP A 257 -23.62 2.65 -1.03
N SER A 258 -24.21 3.63 -0.36
CA SER A 258 -24.69 3.50 1.03
C SER A 258 -25.73 2.39 1.27
N SER A 259 -26.32 1.82 0.21
CA SER A 259 -27.25 0.69 0.26
C SER A 259 -26.58 -0.64 -0.10
N ASP A 260 -25.25 -0.67 -0.16
CA ASP A 260 -24.41 -1.83 -0.50
C ASP A 260 -24.57 -2.33 -1.95
N ASN A 261 -25.16 -1.51 -2.85
CA ASN A 261 -25.26 -1.86 -4.27
C ASN A 261 -23.95 -1.58 -4.99
N GLU A 262 -23.52 -2.53 -5.82
CA GLU A 262 -22.33 -2.38 -6.66
C GLU A 262 -22.71 -1.95 -8.07
N SER A 263 -21.97 -0.97 -8.60
CA SER A 263 -22.01 -0.60 -10.01
C SER A 263 -20.62 -0.34 -10.55
N VAL A 264 -20.29 -0.94 -11.69
CA VAL A 264 -19.10 -0.56 -12.47
C VAL A 264 -19.38 0.80 -13.09
N ILE A 265 -18.57 1.81 -12.75
CA ILE A 265 -18.72 3.18 -13.24
C ILE A 265 -17.68 3.53 -14.30
N GLY A 266 -16.61 2.74 -14.42
CA GLY A 266 -15.49 3.07 -15.30
C GLY A 266 -14.43 1.99 -15.34
N TYR A 267 -13.39 2.28 -16.12
CA TYR A 267 -12.26 1.38 -16.34
C TYR A 267 -10.96 2.17 -16.34
N LEU A 268 -10.04 1.84 -15.44
CA LEU A 268 -8.72 2.44 -15.44
C LEU A 268 -7.90 1.96 -16.66
N PRO A 269 -6.98 2.80 -17.17
CA PRO A 269 -5.92 2.34 -18.07
C PRO A 269 -5.13 1.19 -17.48
N TYR A 270 -4.58 0.30 -18.29
CA TYR A 270 -3.70 -0.77 -17.80
C TYR A 270 -2.69 -1.22 -18.84
N GLU A 271 -1.65 -1.87 -18.34
CA GLU A 271 -0.72 -2.70 -19.10
C GLU A 271 -0.72 -4.10 -18.49
N ARG A 272 -0.76 -5.13 -19.34
CA ARG A 272 -0.75 -6.52 -18.92
C ARG A 272 0.46 -7.22 -19.54
N PHE A 273 1.34 -7.67 -18.67
CA PHE A 273 2.57 -8.37 -19.03
C PHE A 273 2.85 -9.50 -18.03
N PRO A 274 3.55 -10.58 -18.43
CA PRO A 274 3.75 -11.75 -17.60
C PRO A 274 4.52 -11.43 -16.31
N ILE A 275 4.24 -12.17 -15.24
CA ILE A 275 5.03 -12.09 -14.00
C ILE A 275 6.46 -12.53 -14.27
N ASP A 276 7.42 -11.73 -13.81
CA ASP A 276 8.82 -12.13 -13.71
C ASP A 276 8.97 -13.12 -12.54
N ARG A 277 8.88 -14.41 -12.88
CA ARG A 277 8.95 -15.51 -11.90
C ARG A 277 10.32 -15.62 -11.23
N GLU A 278 11.40 -15.17 -11.87
CA GLU A 278 12.74 -15.20 -11.29
C GLU A 278 12.88 -14.12 -10.21
N LYS A 279 12.55 -12.86 -10.52
CA LYS A 279 12.53 -11.76 -9.52
C LYS A 279 11.59 -12.05 -8.36
N LEU A 280 10.45 -12.67 -8.64
CA LEU A 280 9.51 -13.06 -7.61
C LEU A 280 10.10 -14.10 -6.66
N GLN A 281 10.78 -15.13 -7.20
CA GLN A 281 11.40 -16.16 -6.38
C GLN A 281 12.49 -15.58 -5.48
N GLU A 282 13.31 -14.64 -5.97
CA GLU A 282 14.28 -13.90 -5.15
C GLU A 282 13.61 -13.09 -4.04
N SER A 283 12.50 -12.41 -4.35
CA SER A 283 11.73 -11.64 -3.36
C SER A 283 11.11 -12.51 -2.27
N LEU A 284 10.74 -13.75 -2.57
CA LEU A 284 10.18 -14.69 -1.59
C LEU A 284 11.26 -15.31 -0.69
N VAL A 285 12.49 -15.47 -1.19
CA VAL A 285 13.64 -16.00 -0.42
C VAL A 285 14.16 -14.97 0.59
N ASN A 286 14.16 -13.68 0.24
CA ASN A 286 14.64 -12.61 1.11
C ASN A 286 13.66 -12.21 2.23
N VAL A 287 12.40 -12.66 2.14
CA VAL A 287 11.39 -12.38 3.16
C VAL A 287 11.27 -13.57 4.12
N ASN A 288 12.15 -13.59 5.13
CA ASN A 288 11.96 -14.11 6.49
C ASN A 288 11.39 -15.56 6.72
N TYR A 289 11.79 -16.15 7.85
CA TYR A 289 11.50 -17.50 8.37
C TYR A 289 10.02 -18.00 8.29
N TYR A 290 9.05 -17.10 8.05
CA TYR A 290 7.62 -17.39 7.96
C TYR A 290 7.18 -18.07 6.65
N TYR A 291 7.93 -17.90 5.55
CA TYR A 291 7.53 -18.39 4.22
C TYR A 291 8.23 -19.67 3.75
N SER A 292 9.20 -20.17 4.51
CA SER A 292 9.86 -21.44 4.21
C SER A 292 8.83 -22.58 4.16
N GLY A 293 8.77 -23.29 3.03
CA GLY A 293 7.85 -24.41 2.80
C GLY A 293 6.47 -24.02 2.23
N MET A 294 6.29 -22.76 1.79
CA MET A 294 5.07 -22.31 1.11
C MET A 294 5.24 -22.12 -0.41
N GLU A 295 6.38 -22.52 -0.98
CA GLU A 295 6.78 -22.17 -2.34
C GLU A 295 5.79 -22.72 -3.40
N GLU A 296 5.29 -23.94 -3.21
CA GLU A 296 4.32 -24.57 -4.11
C GLU A 296 2.97 -23.87 -4.07
N ILE A 297 2.46 -23.58 -2.87
CA ILE A 297 1.16 -22.91 -2.67
C ILE A 297 1.20 -21.48 -3.22
N VAL A 298 2.31 -20.77 -2.98
CA VAL A 298 2.56 -19.46 -3.56
C VAL A 298 2.56 -19.56 -5.08
N ARG A 299 3.31 -20.50 -5.65
CA ARG A 299 3.38 -20.71 -7.11
C ARG A 299 2.03 -21.00 -7.75
N GLU A 300 1.18 -21.77 -7.08
CA GLU A 300 -0.16 -22.13 -7.55
C GLU A 300 -1.13 -20.94 -7.55
N LYS A 301 -1.04 -20.08 -6.52
CA LYS A 301 -1.94 -18.92 -6.35
C LYS A 301 -1.45 -17.64 -7.02
N LEU A 302 -0.26 -17.66 -7.61
CA LEU A 302 0.26 -16.50 -8.30
C LEU A 302 -0.47 -16.26 -9.62
N PRO A 303 -0.71 -14.99 -9.98
CA PRO A 303 -1.26 -14.65 -11.28
C PRO A 303 -0.35 -15.11 -12.43
N ASP A 304 -0.90 -15.15 -13.64
CA ASP A 304 -0.10 -15.30 -14.85
C ASP A 304 0.55 -13.99 -15.34
N HIS A 305 0.08 -12.82 -14.86
CA HIS A 305 0.55 -11.48 -15.23
C HIS A 305 0.77 -10.59 -14.00
N GLU A 306 1.66 -9.60 -14.10
CA GLU A 306 1.83 -8.62 -13.02
C GLU A 306 0.49 -7.89 -12.77
N PRO A 307 0.22 -7.43 -11.53
CA PRO A 307 -0.95 -6.60 -11.25
C PRO A 307 -0.91 -5.34 -12.10
N TYR A 308 -2.06 -4.77 -12.48
CA TYR A 308 -2.10 -3.56 -13.30
C TYR A 308 -1.60 -2.30 -12.56
N TYR A 309 -1.73 -2.29 -11.24
CA TYR A 309 -1.45 -1.13 -10.39
C TYR A 309 -0.64 -1.52 -9.16
N TRP A 310 0.40 -0.72 -8.88
CA TRP A 310 1.12 -0.77 -7.61
C TRP A 310 0.40 0.00 -6.51
N ASN A 311 -0.29 1.09 -6.87
CA ASN A 311 -1.05 1.90 -5.93
C ASN A 311 -2.23 2.61 -6.62
N VAL A 312 -3.34 2.79 -5.89
CA VAL A 312 -4.47 3.61 -6.29
C VAL A 312 -4.96 4.37 -5.06
N ILE A 313 -4.96 5.70 -5.15
CA ILE A 313 -5.28 6.61 -4.05
C ILE A 313 -6.41 7.52 -4.52
N LEU A 314 -7.46 7.64 -3.70
CA LEU A 314 -8.48 8.65 -3.91
C LEU A 314 -8.06 9.94 -3.20
N HIS A 315 -7.86 11.01 -3.96
CA HIS A 315 -7.52 12.31 -3.42
C HIS A 315 -8.30 13.40 -4.16
N GLU A 316 -9.04 14.22 -3.42
CA GLU A 316 -9.87 15.31 -3.97
C GLU A 316 -10.79 14.88 -5.13
N GLY A 317 -11.40 13.69 -5.01
CA GLY A 317 -12.32 13.15 -6.02
C GLY A 317 -11.65 12.63 -7.30
N ARG A 318 -10.32 12.54 -7.34
CA ARG A 318 -9.53 11.98 -8.43
C ARG A 318 -8.78 10.73 -7.98
N LEU A 319 -8.56 9.80 -8.90
CA LEU A 319 -7.76 8.61 -8.64
C LEU A 319 -6.33 8.84 -9.12
N TRP A 320 -5.38 8.80 -8.19
CA TRP A 320 -3.95 8.77 -8.46
C TRP A 320 -3.49 7.33 -8.52
N VAL A 321 -2.95 6.93 -9.66
CA VAL A 321 -2.65 5.53 -9.97
C VAL A 321 -1.17 5.39 -10.32
N ASN A 322 -0.47 4.57 -9.55
CA ASN A 322 0.86 4.06 -9.90
C ASN A 322 0.67 2.78 -10.73
N LEU A 323 0.92 2.87 -12.02
CA LEU A 323 0.78 1.80 -12.99
C LEU A 323 1.94 0.81 -12.88
N ALA A 324 1.64 -0.48 -12.96
CA ALA A 324 2.67 -1.44 -13.33
C ALA A 324 2.93 -1.32 -14.83
N ARG A 325 4.18 -1.03 -15.20
CA ARG A 325 4.62 -0.85 -16.58
C ARG A 325 5.81 -1.77 -16.85
N SER A 326 5.87 -2.37 -18.03
CA SER A 326 7.09 -3.07 -18.47
C SER A 326 8.12 -2.11 -19.06
N ASP A 327 7.66 -0.96 -19.55
CA ASP A 327 8.47 0.13 -20.09
C ASP A 327 8.72 1.24 -19.05
N SER A 328 9.99 1.47 -18.71
CA SER A 328 10.41 2.53 -17.79
C SER A 328 10.40 3.93 -18.41
N GLU A 329 10.34 4.04 -19.73
CA GLU A 329 10.35 5.33 -20.43
C GLU A 329 8.96 5.94 -20.57
N SER A 330 7.90 5.18 -20.36
CA SER A 330 6.54 5.70 -20.39
C SER A 330 6.11 6.30 -19.03
N PRO A 331 5.09 7.18 -19.00
CA PRO A 331 4.49 7.60 -17.74
C PRO A 331 3.98 6.40 -16.92
N ASN A 332 4.50 6.24 -15.72
CA ASN A 332 4.09 5.21 -14.76
C ASN A 332 3.08 5.71 -13.74
N TRP A 333 2.78 7.01 -13.73
CA TRP A 333 1.70 7.58 -12.92
C TRP A 333 0.66 8.27 -13.78
N ILE A 334 -0.60 8.09 -13.42
CA ILE A 334 -1.74 8.78 -14.02
C ILE A 334 -2.68 9.31 -12.95
N ILE A 335 -3.35 10.42 -13.26
CA ILE A 335 -4.43 10.99 -12.47
C ILE A 335 -5.68 10.93 -13.35
N THR A 336 -6.73 10.28 -12.83
CA THR A 336 -7.98 10.03 -13.56
C THR A 336 -9.18 10.56 -12.79
N ASN A 337 -10.28 10.80 -13.49
CA ASN A 337 -11.59 10.88 -12.84
C ASN A 337 -12.07 9.50 -12.37
N LEU A 338 -13.24 9.43 -11.74
CA LEU A 338 -13.78 8.17 -11.22
C LEU A 338 -14.25 7.21 -12.32
N GLU A 339 -14.37 7.68 -13.56
CA GLU A 339 -14.71 6.87 -14.73
C GLU A 339 -13.45 6.28 -15.42
N GLY A 340 -12.25 6.67 -14.99
CA GLY A 340 -10.97 6.19 -15.49
C GLY A 340 -10.43 6.96 -16.70
N GLU A 341 -11.00 8.12 -17.01
CA GLU A 341 -10.46 9.02 -18.04
C GLU A 341 -9.21 9.72 -17.51
N VAL A 342 -8.10 9.60 -18.25
CA VAL A 342 -6.82 10.23 -17.90
C VAL A 342 -6.92 11.73 -18.05
N GLN A 343 -6.66 12.44 -16.95
CA GLN A 343 -6.60 13.91 -16.90
C GLN A 343 -5.15 14.38 -16.98
N GLU A 344 -4.27 13.72 -16.22
CA GLU A 344 -2.84 14.05 -16.13
C GLU A 344 -2.00 12.77 -16.07
N SER A 345 -0.74 12.84 -16.48
CA SER A 345 0.22 11.74 -16.43
C SER A 345 1.63 12.25 -16.15
N PHE A 346 2.44 11.44 -15.48
CA PHE A 346 3.82 11.80 -15.18
C PHE A 346 4.72 10.59 -14.98
N ARG A 347 6.04 10.85 -15.03
CA ARG A 347 7.07 9.89 -14.65
C ARG A 347 7.47 10.13 -13.21
N GLY A 348 7.06 9.22 -12.34
CA GLY A 348 7.32 9.26 -10.90
C GLY A 348 8.13 8.06 -10.42
N PRO A 349 8.39 7.94 -9.11
CA PRO A 349 9.07 6.80 -8.55
C PRO A 349 8.29 5.50 -8.80
N GLU A 350 8.98 4.47 -9.28
CA GLU A 350 8.38 3.15 -9.55
C GLU A 350 8.05 2.43 -8.23
N GLU A 351 9.03 2.32 -7.34
CA GLU A 351 8.91 1.63 -6.05
C GLU A 351 8.78 2.62 -4.89
N ILE A 352 7.57 3.18 -4.74
CA ILE A 352 7.22 4.03 -3.60
C ILE A 352 6.11 3.39 -2.75
N SER A 353 6.23 3.55 -1.44
CA SER A 353 5.34 3.00 -0.41
C SER A 353 4.89 4.11 0.55
N GLU A 354 3.84 3.85 1.34
CA GLU A 354 3.25 4.84 2.26
C GLU A 354 2.97 6.19 1.58
N VAL A 355 2.41 6.12 0.37
CA VAL A 355 2.19 7.31 -0.46
C VAL A 355 1.07 8.15 0.14
N THR A 356 1.31 9.45 0.25
CA THR A 356 0.32 10.45 0.59
C THR A 356 0.42 11.64 -0.36
N ILE A 357 -0.70 12.30 -0.60
CA ILE A 357 -0.83 13.39 -1.57
C ILE A 357 -1.41 14.59 -0.84
N HIS A 358 -0.87 15.76 -1.13
CA HIS A 358 -1.41 17.04 -0.67
C HIS A 358 -1.12 18.10 -1.70
N GLU A 359 -2.18 18.74 -2.20
CA GLU A 359 -2.10 19.72 -3.28
C GLU A 359 -1.42 19.11 -4.52
N ASP A 360 -0.34 19.74 -5.01
CA ASP A 360 0.49 19.30 -6.13
C ASP A 360 1.71 18.48 -5.70
N ARG A 361 1.69 17.94 -4.47
CA ARG A 361 2.82 17.21 -3.89
C ARG A 361 2.49 15.76 -3.60
N LEU A 362 3.48 14.91 -3.86
CA LEU A 362 3.46 13.49 -3.58
C LEU A 362 4.60 13.16 -2.62
N TYR A 363 4.25 12.57 -1.49
CA TYR A 363 5.20 12.11 -0.48
C TYR A 363 5.14 10.59 -0.35
N GLY A 364 6.25 9.99 0.06
CA GLY A 364 6.28 8.57 0.35
C GLY A 364 7.63 8.08 0.82
N SER A 365 7.76 6.77 0.83
CA SER A 365 8.96 6.05 1.24
C SER A 365 9.52 5.22 0.09
N VAL A 366 10.80 5.39 -0.19
CA VAL A 366 11.56 4.58 -1.17
C VAL A 366 12.69 3.84 -0.47
N ARG A 367 13.16 2.75 -1.09
CA ARG A 367 14.35 2.03 -0.65
C ARG A 367 15.38 2.02 -1.78
N ASP A 368 16.66 2.12 -1.41
CA ASP A 368 17.74 1.89 -2.36
C ASP A 368 18.13 0.41 -2.46
N SER A 369 19.12 0.12 -3.31
CA SER A 369 19.64 -1.23 -3.52
C SER A 369 20.26 -1.86 -2.27
N ASP A 370 20.71 -1.04 -1.32
CA ASP A 370 21.32 -1.48 -0.06
C ASP A 370 20.25 -1.66 1.05
N GLY A 371 18.99 -1.34 0.74
CA GLY A 371 17.85 -1.47 1.63
C GLY A 371 17.63 -0.26 2.55
N ALA A 372 18.42 0.81 2.40
CA ALA A 372 18.26 2.03 3.17
C ALA A 372 16.92 2.71 2.83
N VAL A 373 16.24 3.22 3.85
CA VAL A 373 14.92 3.85 3.70
C VAL A 373 15.06 5.36 3.60
N PHE A 374 14.34 5.94 2.65
CA PHE A 374 14.26 7.38 2.47
C PHE A 374 12.80 7.84 2.49
N LEU A 375 12.54 8.92 3.24
CA LEU A 375 11.38 9.75 2.99
C LEU A 375 11.69 10.62 1.78
N VAL A 376 10.76 10.68 0.83
CA VAL A 376 10.87 11.48 -0.39
C VAL A 376 9.66 12.38 -0.55
N GLY A 377 9.89 13.55 -1.12
CA GLY A 377 8.86 14.47 -1.56
C GLY A 377 9.08 14.84 -3.01
N TYR A 378 7.99 14.92 -3.76
CA TYR A 378 7.95 15.33 -5.15
C TYR A 378 6.92 16.45 -5.33
N GLU A 379 7.26 17.42 -6.16
CA GLU A 379 6.37 18.51 -6.58
C GLU A 379 6.06 18.33 -8.07
N LEU A 380 4.78 18.39 -8.43
CA LEU A 380 4.29 18.22 -9.79
C LEU A 380 4.01 19.57 -10.43
N LYS A 381 4.47 19.78 -11.67
CA LYS A 381 4.29 21.03 -12.40
C LYS A 381 3.81 20.77 -13.81
N GLU A 382 2.98 21.68 -14.33
CA GLU A 382 2.63 21.68 -15.75
C GLU A 382 3.89 21.86 -16.61
N MET A 383 3.97 21.11 -17.71
CA MET A 383 5.08 21.15 -18.67
C MET A 383 5.03 22.35 -19.64
#